data_AF-A0A3Q4GXS4-F1
#
_entry.id   AF-A0A3Q4GXS4-F1
#
_cell.length_a   1.000
_cell.length_b   1.000
_cell.length_c   1.000
_cell.angle_alpha   90.00
_cell.angle_beta   90.00
_cell.angle_gamma   90.00
#
_symmetry.space_group_name_H-M   'P 1'
#
loop_
_entity.id
_entity.type
_entity.pdbx_description
1 polymer ?
#
loop_
_entity_poly.entity_id
_entity_poly.type
_entity_poly.pdbx_seq_one_letter_code
_entity_poly.pdbx_strand_id
1 'polypeptide(L)'
;MNSWDRRKSFHLLKKNSKLLRELKNLDSRQCRETHKIAVFYIGEGQEDKCSILSNSAGSQDYEDFVSGLGWEVDLATHCGFMGGLQRNGSTGLTAPYYATSTVEVIFHVSTRMPSDSDDSGIDYSHIWIACADVSENDGKVKRRESGMKKMGMKNRLCLCLSTMLLCQFKNNTFSPAVPFFGPLFNGAIVTGMLLPSLVRATCINASRAVKSRLTLYQSLYPFFLKASVGTMT
;
A
#
# COMPACT_ATOMS: atom_id res chain seq x y z
N MET A 1 21.23 -9.88 31.05
CA MET A 1 22.32 -8.90 30.83
C MET A 1 22.04 -8.14 29.55
N ASN A 2 21.87 -6.81 29.65
CA ASN A 2 21.56 -5.97 28.50
C ASN A 2 22.77 -5.88 27.56
N SER A 3 22.51 -5.75 26.26
CA SER A 3 23.53 -5.59 25.20
C SER A 3 24.61 -4.53 25.54
N TRP A 4 24.23 -3.51 26.30
CA TRP A 4 25.05 -2.38 26.71
C TRP A 4 26.24 -2.76 27.62
N ASP A 5 26.11 -3.79 28.46
CA ASP A 5 27.17 -4.21 29.38
C ASP A 5 28.33 -4.95 28.70
N ARG A 6 28.14 -5.42 27.46
CA ARG A 6 29.14 -6.18 26.69
C ARG A 6 30.10 -5.32 25.87
N ARG A 7 29.99 -3.99 25.92
CA ARG A 7 30.87 -3.07 25.16
C ARG A 7 32.33 -3.08 25.60
N LYS A 8 32.65 -3.62 26.78
CA LYS A 8 34.02 -3.72 27.30
C LYS A 8 34.79 -4.92 26.74
N SER A 9 34.17 -5.78 25.92
CA SER A 9 34.78 -6.99 25.37
C SER A 9 34.69 -7.03 23.85
N PHE A 10 35.83 -7.28 23.19
CA PHE A 10 35.88 -7.53 21.76
C PHE A 10 35.66 -9.01 21.47
N HIS A 11 34.69 -9.32 20.62
CA HIS A 11 34.45 -10.69 20.15
C HIS A 11 34.86 -10.79 18.69
N LEU A 12 36.00 -11.44 18.42
CA LEU A 12 36.45 -11.66 17.06
C LEU A 12 35.54 -12.69 16.38
N LEU A 13 34.83 -12.27 15.32
CA LEU A 13 34.02 -13.17 14.50
C LEU A 13 34.92 -13.96 13.57
N LYS A 14 34.75 -15.29 13.52
CA LYS A 14 35.49 -16.15 12.58
C LYS A 14 35.03 -15.85 11.15
N LYS A 15 35.97 -15.52 10.26
CA LYS A 15 35.72 -15.36 8.82
C LYS A 15 35.28 -16.71 8.23
N ASN A 16 34.00 -16.83 7.88
CA ASN A 16 33.47 -18.01 7.20
C ASN A 16 32.41 -17.59 6.15
N SER A 17 32.01 -18.51 5.28
CA SER A 17 31.04 -18.26 4.22
C SER A 17 29.68 -17.80 4.75
N LYS A 18 29.26 -18.32 5.93
CA LYS A 18 28.03 -17.91 6.60
C LYS A 18 28.09 -16.43 7.02
N LEU A 19 29.18 -15.99 7.64
CA LEU A 19 29.38 -14.60 8.07
C LEU A 19 29.37 -13.65 6.87
N LEU A 20 30.07 -14.01 5.78
CA LEU A 20 30.06 -13.21 4.55
C LEU A 20 28.66 -13.10 3.94
N ARG A 21 27.87 -14.18 3.99
CA ARG A 21 26.47 -14.17 3.55
C ARG A 21 25.62 -13.26 4.43
N GLU A 22 25.75 -13.34 5.76
CA GLU A 22 24.98 -12.49 6.67
C GLU A 22 25.39 -11.01 6.57
N LEU A 23 26.67 -10.71 6.32
CA LEU A 23 27.13 -9.34 6.04
C LEU A 23 26.51 -8.79 4.75
N LYS A 24 26.52 -9.59 3.67
CA LYS A 24 25.81 -9.20 2.43
C LYS A 24 24.32 -8.98 2.68
N ASN A 25 23.69 -9.85 3.47
CA ASN A 25 22.29 -9.67 3.86
C ASN A 25 22.08 -8.36 4.63
N LEU A 26 22.98 -8.03 5.58
CA LEU A 26 22.94 -6.80 6.36
C LEU A 26 23.09 -5.56 5.47
N ASP A 27 24.09 -5.55 4.59
CA ASP A 27 24.35 -4.45 3.66
C ASP A 27 23.20 -4.24 2.67
N SER A 28 22.48 -5.32 2.34
CA SER A 28 21.30 -5.27 1.46
C SER A 28 20.01 -4.80 2.16
N ARG A 29 20.03 -4.61 3.49
CA ARG A 29 18.84 -4.15 4.21
C ARG A 29 18.54 -2.71 3.85
N GLN A 30 17.32 -2.49 3.35
CA GLN A 30 16.81 -1.15 3.10
C GLN A 30 16.73 -0.36 4.41
N CYS A 31 17.26 0.86 4.39
CA CYS A 31 17.18 1.75 5.55
C CYS A 31 15.78 2.32 5.76
N ARG A 32 14.91 2.30 4.75
CA ARG A 32 13.55 2.82 4.82
C ARG A 32 12.54 1.68 4.87
N GLU A 33 11.42 1.94 5.54
CA GLU A 33 10.26 1.07 5.47
C GLU A 33 9.62 1.20 4.08
N THR A 34 9.43 0.09 3.39
CA THR A 34 8.91 0.09 2.01
C THR A 34 7.50 -0.48 1.91
N HIS A 35 6.64 0.18 1.15
CA HIS A 35 5.26 -0.24 0.93
C HIS A 35 4.91 -0.28 -0.56
N LYS A 36 4.42 -1.42 -1.03
CA LYS A 36 3.73 -1.54 -2.32
C LYS A 36 2.22 -1.47 -2.09
N ILE A 37 1.53 -0.61 -2.83
CA ILE A 37 0.07 -0.41 -2.73
C ILE A 37 -0.50 -0.48 -4.14
N ALA A 38 -1.57 -1.25 -4.36
CA ALA A 38 -2.25 -1.27 -5.65
C ALA A 38 -3.37 -0.22 -5.71
N VAL A 39 -3.61 0.37 -6.88
CA VAL A 39 -4.68 1.32 -7.14
C VAL A 39 -5.46 0.85 -8.36
N PHE A 40 -6.73 0.54 -8.15
CA PHE A 40 -7.65 0.08 -9.19
C PHE A 40 -8.68 1.16 -9.50
N TYR A 41 -9.04 1.24 -10.78
CA TYR A 41 -10.17 2.01 -11.27
C TYR A 41 -11.31 1.05 -11.63
N ILE A 42 -12.50 1.30 -11.10
CA ILE A 42 -13.71 0.54 -11.38
C ILE A 42 -14.66 1.46 -12.14
N GLY A 43 -14.73 1.26 -13.45
CA GLY A 43 -15.63 1.99 -14.33
C GLY A 43 -17.09 1.55 -14.18
N GLU A 44 -17.98 2.29 -14.84
CA GLU A 44 -19.40 2.00 -14.78
C GLU A 44 -19.73 0.61 -15.33
N GLY A 45 -20.30 -0.24 -14.49
CA GLY A 45 -20.85 -1.55 -14.88
C GLY A 45 -19.85 -2.70 -14.75
N GLN A 46 -18.61 -2.40 -14.38
CA GLN A 46 -17.58 -3.40 -14.21
C GLN A 46 -17.76 -4.17 -12.90
N GLU A 47 -17.81 -5.50 -13.01
CA GLU A 47 -17.87 -6.40 -11.86
C GLU A 47 -16.82 -7.52 -11.90
N ASP A 48 -16.22 -7.77 -13.06
CA ASP A 48 -15.25 -8.83 -13.24
C ASP A 48 -13.81 -8.30 -13.14
N LYS A 49 -12.91 -9.16 -12.67
CA LYS A 49 -11.49 -8.81 -12.47
C LYS A 49 -10.84 -8.35 -13.78
N CYS A 50 -11.15 -9.04 -14.88
CA CYS A 50 -10.50 -8.79 -16.16
C CYS A 50 -10.89 -7.41 -16.71
N SER A 51 -12.16 -7.02 -16.64
CA SER A 51 -12.61 -5.70 -17.09
C SER A 51 -12.03 -4.55 -16.25
N ILE A 52 -11.90 -4.75 -14.93
CA ILE A 52 -11.28 -3.75 -14.04
C ILE A 52 -9.79 -3.55 -14.37
N LEU A 53 -9.07 -4.65 -14.64
CA LEU A 53 -7.64 -4.63 -14.93
C LEU A 53 -7.31 -4.22 -16.36
N SER A 54 -8.26 -4.36 -17.30
CA SER A 54 -8.06 -3.98 -18.70
C SER A 54 -8.28 -2.49 -18.97
N ASN A 55 -8.75 -1.73 -17.97
CA ASN A 55 -8.91 -0.28 -18.07
C ASN A 55 -7.57 0.39 -18.41
N SER A 56 -7.54 1.16 -19.49
CA SER A 56 -6.38 1.94 -19.92
C SER A 56 -6.37 3.39 -19.39
N ALA A 57 -7.51 3.86 -18.87
CA ALA A 57 -7.67 5.19 -18.29
C ALA A 57 -8.81 5.19 -17.26
N GLY A 58 -8.78 6.13 -16.32
CA GLY A 58 -9.89 6.40 -15.40
C GLY A 58 -10.61 7.71 -15.68
N SER A 59 -11.48 8.11 -14.75
CA SER A 59 -12.13 9.42 -14.76
C SER A 59 -11.17 10.56 -14.38
N GLN A 60 -11.57 11.82 -14.61
CA GLN A 60 -10.74 12.96 -14.24
C GLN A 60 -10.48 13.00 -12.73
N ASP A 61 -11.50 12.77 -11.91
CA ASP A 61 -11.37 12.71 -10.45
C ASP A 61 -10.42 11.59 -9.99
N TYR A 62 -10.42 10.46 -10.71
CA TYR A 62 -9.47 9.38 -10.48
C TYR A 62 -8.04 9.80 -10.78
N GLU A 63 -7.78 10.41 -11.93
CA GLU A 63 -6.44 10.86 -12.30
C GLU A 63 -5.94 11.96 -11.37
N ASP A 64 -6.81 12.89 -10.97
CA ASP A 64 -6.50 13.93 -9.98
C ASP A 64 -6.15 13.30 -8.63
N PHE A 65 -6.91 12.30 -8.19
CA PHE A 65 -6.59 11.53 -6.97
C PHE A 65 -5.24 10.82 -7.07
N VAL A 66 -4.96 10.13 -8.17
CA VAL A 66 -3.70 9.40 -8.41
C VAL A 66 -2.52 10.37 -8.40
N SER A 67 -2.67 11.55 -9.01
CA SER A 67 -1.64 12.60 -9.01
C SER A 67 -1.32 13.12 -7.61
N GLY A 68 -2.30 13.11 -6.69
CA GLY A 68 -2.10 13.51 -5.29
C GLY A 68 -1.45 12.45 -4.41
N LEU A 69 -1.34 11.19 -4.86
CA LEU A 69 -0.77 10.10 -4.07
C LEU A 69 0.74 10.21 -3.90
N GLY A 70 1.45 10.83 -4.85
CA GLY A 70 2.89 10.96 -4.84
C GLY A 70 3.42 11.67 -6.07
N TRP A 71 4.74 11.76 -6.19
CA TRP A 71 5.39 12.29 -7.38
C TRP A 71 5.39 11.24 -8.49
N GLU A 72 5.11 11.68 -9.70
CA GLU A 72 5.28 10.84 -10.89
C GLU A 72 6.76 10.53 -11.09
N VAL A 73 7.11 9.24 -11.19
CA VAL A 73 8.49 8.81 -11.48
C VAL A 73 8.53 7.94 -12.72
N ASP A 74 9.58 8.13 -13.53
CA ASP A 74 9.94 7.25 -14.64
C ASP A 74 10.62 5.99 -14.11
N LEU A 75 10.04 4.82 -14.38
CA LEU A 75 10.52 3.53 -13.90
C LEU A 75 11.87 3.14 -14.50
N ALA A 76 12.20 3.60 -15.71
CA ALA A 76 13.49 3.31 -16.33
C ALA A 76 14.65 3.90 -15.50
N THR A 77 14.47 5.13 -14.99
CA THR A 77 15.51 5.91 -14.32
C THR A 77 15.37 6.00 -12.81
N HIS A 78 14.22 5.62 -12.22
CA HIS A 78 13.96 5.73 -10.79
C HIS A 78 15.01 4.99 -9.94
N CYS A 79 15.58 5.65 -8.92
CA CYS A 79 16.60 5.04 -8.05
C CYS A 79 16.06 4.53 -6.71
N GLY A 80 14.78 4.74 -6.41
CA GLY A 80 14.16 4.34 -5.15
C GLY A 80 13.57 2.94 -5.15
N PHE A 81 12.72 2.67 -4.16
CA PHE A 81 12.01 1.40 -4.04
C PHE A 81 11.08 1.12 -5.23
N MET A 82 11.38 0.06 -5.99
CA MET A 82 10.62 -0.33 -7.19
C MET A 82 9.40 -1.21 -6.92
N GLY A 83 9.22 -1.79 -5.74
CA GLY A 83 8.03 -2.61 -5.41
C GLY A 83 7.78 -3.84 -6.29
N GLY A 84 8.74 -4.25 -7.12
CA GLY A 84 8.58 -5.31 -8.12
C GLY A 84 8.21 -4.81 -9.52
N LEU A 85 8.01 -3.50 -9.70
CA LEU A 85 7.90 -2.87 -11.02
C LEU A 85 9.23 -3.01 -11.78
N GLN A 86 9.12 -3.19 -13.09
CA GLN A 86 10.23 -3.48 -13.98
C GLN A 86 10.63 -2.23 -14.78
N ARG A 87 11.94 -2.07 -15.01
CA ARG A 87 12.50 -0.95 -15.80
C ARG A 87 12.33 -1.11 -17.31
N ASN A 88 11.95 -2.31 -17.76
CA ASN A 88 11.82 -2.66 -19.18
C ASN A 88 10.45 -2.29 -19.77
N GLY A 89 9.59 -1.59 -19.02
CA GLY A 89 8.26 -1.19 -19.45
C GLY A 89 7.17 -2.27 -19.31
N SER A 90 7.50 -3.49 -18.89
CA SER A 90 6.51 -4.57 -18.79
C SER A 90 5.46 -4.36 -17.71
N THR A 91 5.70 -3.45 -16.76
CA THR A 91 4.77 -3.10 -15.67
C THR A 91 4.38 -1.62 -15.72
N GLY A 92 4.37 -1.04 -16.92
CA GLY A 92 4.17 0.39 -17.13
C GLY A 92 5.50 1.15 -17.27
N LEU A 93 5.39 2.41 -17.70
CA LEU A 93 6.54 3.31 -17.89
C LEU A 93 6.76 4.21 -16.67
N THR A 94 5.69 4.57 -15.97
CA THR A 94 5.72 5.49 -14.83
C THR A 94 4.88 4.96 -13.68
N ALA A 95 5.14 5.46 -12.47
CA ALA A 95 4.32 5.18 -11.30
C ALA A 95 4.31 6.38 -10.35
N PRO A 96 3.23 6.61 -9.58
CA PRO A 96 3.27 7.50 -8.43
C PRO A 96 4.17 6.90 -7.36
N TYR A 97 5.00 7.75 -6.78
CA TYR A 97 5.96 7.38 -5.73
C TYR A 97 5.98 8.44 -4.63
N TYR A 98 6.04 7.98 -3.38
CA TYR A 98 6.12 8.84 -2.21
C TYR A 98 7.26 8.39 -1.31
N ALA A 99 8.01 9.35 -0.78
CA ALA A 99 9.12 9.08 0.11
C ALA A 99 9.27 10.13 1.19
N THR A 100 9.73 9.67 2.34
CA THR A 100 10.22 10.48 3.46
C THR A 100 11.60 9.96 3.86
N SER A 101 12.21 10.53 4.90
CA SER A 101 13.46 10.02 5.45
C SER A 101 13.36 8.56 5.93
N THR A 102 12.18 8.08 6.30
CA THR A 102 11.98 6.76 6.93
C THR A 102 11.08 5.80 6.16
N VAL A 103 10.32 6.28 5.17
CA VAL A 103 9.32 5.49 4.43
C VAL A 103 9.45 5.72 2.93
N GLU A 104 9.28 4.67 2.14
CA GLU A 104 9.05 4.73 0.69
C GLU A 104 7.78 3.98 0.33
N VAL A 105 7.03 4.50 -0.63
CA VAL A 105 5.77 3.95 -1.11
C VAL A 105 5.77 4.02 -2.63
N ILE A 106 5.47 2.91 -3.28
CA ILE A 106 5.22 2.88 -4.73
C ILE A 106 3.82 2.35 -5.01
N PHE A 107 3.13 3.02 -5.92
CA PHE A 107 1.75 2.72 -6.26
C PHE A 107 1.68 1.97 -7.59
N HIS A 108 1.08 0.77 -7.54
CA HIS A 108 0.79 -0.06 -8.69
C HIS A 108 -0.56 0.38 -9.25
N VAL A 109 -0.55 1.32 -10.17
CA VAL A 109 -1.76 1.87 -10.80
C VAL A 109 -2.15 0.99 -11.98
N SER A 110 -3.29 0.31 -11.90
CA SER A 110 -3.68 -0.67 -12.94
C SER A 110 -3.83 -0.04 -14.32
N THR A 111 -4.34 1.19 -14.41
CA THR A 111 -4.51 1.91 -15.68
C THR A 111 -3.22 2.27 -16.38
N ARG A 112 -2.08 2.20 -15.68
CA ARG A 112 -0.75 2.49 -16.23
C ARG A 112 0.03 1.23 -16.60
N MET A 113 -0.56 0.06 -16.40
CA MET A 113 0.05 -1.23 -16.71
C MET A 113 -0.51 -1.79 -18.03
N PRO A 114 0.31 -2.43 -18.88
CA PRO A 114 -0.16 -3.01 -20.13
C PRO A 114 -1.15 -4.16 -19.92
N SER A 115 -2.31 -4.10 -20.59
CA SER A 115 -3.42 -5.05 -20.44
C SER A 115 -3.16 -6.44 -21.03
N ASP A 116 -2.20 -6.57 -21.95
CA ASP A 116 -1.96 -7.81 -22.74
C ASP A 116 -1.11 -8.87 -22.01
N SER A 117 -0.71 -8.59 -20.77
CA SER A 117 0.15 -9.48 -20.01
C SER A 117 -0.65 -10.44 -19.14
N ASP A 118 -1.30 -11.43 -19.78
CA ASP A 118 -1.91 -12.60 -19.12
C ASP A 118 -0.87 -13.38 -18.26
N ASP A 119 0.43 -13.15 -18.51
CA ASP A 119 1.59 -13.72 -17.79
C ASP A 119 2.33 -12.69 -16.91
N SER A 120 1.76 -11.51 -16.67
CA SER A 120 2.36 -10.62 -15.67
C SER A 120 2.11 -11.21 -14.29
N GLY A 121 3.10 -11.93 -13.76
CA GLY A 121 3.19 -12.36 -12.36
C GLY A 121 3.23 -11.20 -11.36
N ILE A 122 2.48 -10.13 -11.60
CA ILE A 122 2.26 -9.01 -10.71
C ILE A 122 1.42 -9.56 -9.56
N ASP A 123 2.12 -9.93 -8.50
CA ASP A 123 1.53 -10.12 -7.18
C ASP A 123 0.99 -8.77 -6.71
N TYR A 124 -0.27 -8.51 -7.10
CA TYR A 124 -1.05 -7.36 -6.68
C TYR A 124 -0.97 -7.26 -5.17
N SER A 125 -0.37 -6.16 -4.71
CA SER A 125 -0.07 -5.86 -3.32
C SER A 125 -1.15 -6.35 -2.35
N HIS A 126 -0.73 -6.81 -1.17
CA HIS A 126 -1.65 -7.18 -0.07
C HIS A 126 -2.55 -6.03 0.42
N ILE A 127 -2.39 -4.83 -0.13
CA ILE A 127 -3.18 -3.64 0.15
C ILE A 127 -3.48 -2.98 -1.17
N TRP A 128 -4.75 -2.63 -1.36
CA TRP A 128 -5.24 -2.00 -2.58
C TRP A 128 -6.20 -0.85 -2.26
N ILE A 129 -6.39 0.03 -3.24
CA ILE A 129 -7.33 1.14 -3.26
C ILE A 129 -8.21 0.91 -4.48
N ALA A 130 -9.53 1.15 -4.38
CA ALA A 130 -10.45 0.93 -5.48
C ALA A 130 -11.33 2.15 -5.67
N CYS A 131 -11.00 2.96 -6.65
CA CYS A 131 -11.78 4.15 -6.99
C CYS A 131 -12.94 3.70 -7.89
N ALA A 132 -14.17 4.06 -7.54
CA ALA A 132 -15.33 3.67 -8.31
C ALA A 132 -16.14 4.92 -8.64
N ASP A 133 -16.38 5.15 -9.92
CA ASP A 133 -17.29 6.22 -10.33
C ASP A 133 -18.71 5.84 -9.89
N VAL A 134 -19.34 6.76 -9.15
CA VAL A 134 -20.77 6.63 -8.82
C VAL A 134 -21.54 7.37 -9.89
N SER A 135 -22.07 6.62 -10.87
CA SER A 135 -23.16 7.15 -11.68
C SER A 135 -24.41 7.25 -10.81
N GLU A 136 -24.87 8.48 -10.60
CA GLU A 136 -26.12 8.76 -9.90
C GLU A 136 -27.26 8.35 -10.82
N ASN A 137 -27.87 7.20 -10.56
CA ASN A 137 -29.10 6.79 -11.21
C ASN A 137 -30.19 6.62 -10.13
N ASP A 138 -31.21 7.47 -10.18
CA ASP A 138 -32.46 7.40 -9.42
C ASP A 138 -32.37 7.27 -7.89
N GLY A 139 -31.61 8.13 -7.22
CA GLY A 139 -31.69 8.32 -5.75
C GLY A 139 -31.36 7.08 -4.91
N LYS A 140 -30.82 6.03 -5.52
CA LYS A 140 -30.36 4.81 -4.88
C LYS A 140 -28.92 4.59 -5.30
N VAL A 141 -27.99 4.97 -4.41
CA VAL A 141 -26.59 4.51 -4.50
C VAL A 141 -26.59 3.00 -4.29
N LYS A 142 -26.92 2.23 -5.34
CA LYS A 142 -26.74 0.79 -5.39
C LYS A 142 -25.23 0.57 -5.47
N ARG A 143 -24.61 0.54 -4.29
CA ARG A 143 -23.21 0.18 -4.08
C ARG A 143 -22.94 -1.12 -4.84
N ARG A 144 -22.18 -1.04 -5.94
CA ARG A 144 -21.76 -2.20 -6.73
C ARG A 144 -20.61 -2.91 -6.01
N GLU A 145 -20.91 -3.42 -4.81
CA GLU A 145 -20.00 -4.23 -3.98
C GLU A 145 -19.75 -5.64 -4.55
N SER A 146 -20.57 -6.07 -5.51
CA SER A 146 -20.59 -7.41 -6.11
C SER A 146 -19.28 -7.75 -6.84
N GLY A 147 -18.67 -6.80 -7.54
CA GLY A 147 -17.45 -7.08 -8.30
C GLY A 147 -16.22 -7.33 -7.43
N MET A 148 -16.13 -6.62 -6.31
CA MET A 148 -14.96 -6.63 -5.43
C MET A 148 -14.82 -7.95 -4.63
N LYS A 149 -15.95 -8.61 -4.34
CA LYS A 149 -15.96 -9.93 -3.70
C LYS A 149 -15.51 -11.05 -4.64
N LYS A 150 -15.71 -10.90 -5.96
CA LYS A 150 -15.37 -11.91 -6.99
C LYS A 150 -13.88 -11.95 -7.34
N MET A 151 -13.08 -10.94 -6.96
CA MET A 151 -11.65 -10.91 -7.28
C MET A 151 -10.77 -11.89 -6.48
N GLY A 152 -11.27 -12.53 -5.41
CA GLY A 152 -10.52 -13.56 -4.68
C GLY A 152 -9.24 -13.09 -3.95
N MET A 153 -8.99 -11.77 -3.87
CA MET A 153 -7.76 -11.20 -3.32
C MET A 153 -7.75 -11.23 -1.78
N LYS A 154 -6.70 -11.81 -1.19
CA LYS A 154 -6.49 -11.91 0.28
C LYS A 154 -5.88 -10.62 0.83
N ASN A 155 -6.16 -10.29 2.11
CA ASN A 155 -5.79 -9.06 2.82
C ASN A 155 -6.34 -7.81 2.11
N ARG A 156 -7.50 -7.31 2.56
CA ARG A 156 -8.28 -6.33 1.82
C ARG A 156 -8.40 -5.06 2.64
N LEU A 157 -7.75 -3.99 2.19
CA LEU A 157 -8.24 -2.64 2.44
C LEU A 157 -8.95 -2.24 1.16
N CYS A 158 -10.20 -1.77 1.27
CA CYS A 158 -10.94 -1.22 0.15
C CYS A 158 -11.30 0.21 0.53
N LEU A 159 -10.91 1.16 -0.29
CA LEU A 159 -11.28 2.57 -0.16
C LEU A 159 -12.02 2.94 -1.44
N CYS A 160 -13.34 3.00 -1.36
CA CYS A 160 -14.20 3.49 -2.43
C CYS A 160 -14.25 5.00 -2.39
N LEU A 161 -13.87 5.66 -3.48
CA LEU A 161 -13.97 7.10 -3.65
C LEU A 161 -15.15 7.37 -4.56
N SER A 162 -16.25 7.86 -4.01
CA SER A 162 -17.34 8.45 -4.78
C SER A 162 -17.19 9.97 -4.80
N THR A 163 -17.67 10.60 -5.87
CA THR A 163 -17.76 12.06 -6.10
C THR A 163 -18.32 12.88 -4.93
N MET A 164 -18.94 12.23 -3.94
CA MET A 164 -19.16 12.78 -2.61
C MET A 164 -18.43 11.93 -1.55
N LEU A 165 -17.19 12.32 -1.23
CA LEU A 165 -16.47 12.20 0.04
C LEU A 165 -16.95 11.10 1.01
N LEU A 166 -17.01 9.83 0.62
CA LEU A 166 -17.39 8.75 1.54
C LEU A 166 -16.36 7.64 1.45
N CYS A 167 -15.32 7.74 2.27
CA CYS A 167 -14.40 6.62 2.48
C CYS A 167 -15.15 5.54 3.29
N GLN A 168 -15.65 4.52 2.60
CA GLN A 168 -16.14 3.33 3.28
C GLN A 168 -14.99 2.37 3.56
N PHE A 169 -14.68 2.25 4.84
CA PHE A 169 -13.69 1.34 5.36
C PHE A 169 -14.40 0.06 5.78
N LYS A 170 -14.36 -0.98 4.94
CA LYS A 170 -14.90 -2.29 5.34
C LYS A 170 -13.79 -3.11 5.98
N ASN A 171 -13.78 -3.15 7.31
CA ASN A 171 -12.86 -3.97 8.10
C ASN A 171 -13.22 -5.48 8.10
N ASN A 172 -14.25 -5.89 7.34
CA ASN A 172 -14.80 -7.27 7.30
C ASN A 172 -13.85 -8.32 6.70
N THR A 173 -12.57 -7.99 6.54
CA THR A 173 -11.61 -8.70 5.72
C THR A 173 -10.24 -8.81 6.34
N PHE A 174 -9.94 -7.98 7.35
CA PHE A 174 -8.87 -8.25 8.27
C PHE A 174 -9.40 -9.19 9.36
N SER A 175 -8.56 -10.13 9.79
CA SER A 175 -8.84 -10.90 11.00
C SER A 175 -9.24 -9.94 12.11
N PRO A 176 -10.22 -10.26 12.98
CA PRO A 176 -10.65 -9.40 14.10
C PRO A 176 -9.50 -8.95 15.01
N ALA A 177 -8.30 -9.53 14.85
CA ALA A 177 -7.07 -9.17 15.51
C ALA A 177 -6.33 -7.93 14.95
N VAL A 178 -6.77 -7.31 13.84
CA VAL A 178 -6.08 -6.12 13.29
C VAL A 178 -6.62 -4.86 13.96
N PRO A 179 -5.76 -4.08 14.66
CA PRO A 179 -6.19 -2.85 15.32
C PRO A 179 -6.60 -1.80 14.29
N PHE A 180 -7.38 -0.81 14.73
CA PHE A 180 -7.65 0.38 13.93
C PHE A 180 -6.33 1.04 13.50
N PHE A 181 -6.22 1.38 12.22
CA PHE A 181 -4.99 1.94 11.65
C PHE A 181 -5.16 3.33 11.05
N GLY A 182 -6.40 3.85 10.95
CA GLY A 182 -6.73 5.25 10.61
C GLY A 182 -6.01 5.78 9.38
N PRO A 183 -5.83 7.10 9.22
CA PRO A 183 -6.69 8.17 9.76
C PRO A 183 -8.12 8.11 9.21
N LEU A 184 -8.33 7.47 8.06
CA LEU A 184 -9.66 7.24 7.52
C LEU A 184 -10.37 6.13 8.29
N PHE A 185 -11.66 6.33 8.51
CA PHE A 185 -12.56 5.36 9.13
C PHE A 185 -13.85 5.27 8.30
N ASN A 186 -14.67 4.27 8.60
CA ASN A 186 -15.87 4.02 7.81
C ASN A 186 -16.85 5.20 7.92
N GLY A 187 -17.20 5.78 6.77
CA GLY A 187 -18.10 6.93 6.72
C GLY A 187 -17.40 8.29 6.85
N ALA A 188 -16.07 8.32 6.82
CA ALA A 188 -15.32 9.58 6.87
C ALA A 188 -15.59 10.44 5.62
N ILE A 189 -15.88 11.72 5.86
CA ILE A 189 -16.06 12.76 4.84
C ILE A 189 -14.78 13.60 4.77
N VAL A 190 -14.11 13.59 3.63
CA VAL A 190 -12.79 14.21 3.43
C VAL A 190 -12.71 14.96 2.12
N THR A 191 -12.37 16.25 2.17
CA THR A 191 -12.15 17.09 0.98
C THR A 191 -11.21 16.44 -0.02
N GLY A 192 -11.52 16.55 -1.32
CA GLY A 192 -10.70 15.96 -2.40
C GLY A 192 -9.21 16.32 -2.32
N MET A 193 -8.87 17.54 -1.88
CA MET A 193 -7.48 17.97 -1.69
C MET A 193 -6.70 17.17 -0.64
N LEU A 194 -7.34 16.76 0.46
CA LEU A 194 -6.70 16.01 1.55
C LEU A 194 -6.78 14.49 1.36
N LEU A 195 -7.70 14.06 0.50
CA LEU A 195 -8.04 12.66 0.31
C LEU A 195 -6.82 11.78 -0.08
N PRO A 196 -5.99 12.12 -1.09
CA PRO A 196 -4.81 11.32 -1.43
C PRO A 196 -3.85 11.14 -0.26
N SER A 197 -3.62 12.20 0.53
CA SER A 197 -2.71 12.16 1.68
C SER A 197 -3.25 11.30 2.82
N LEU A 198 -4.55 11.38 3.12
CA LEU A 198 -5.18 10.54 4.15
C LEU A 198 -5.27 9.08 3.72
N VAL A 199 -5.57 8.82 2.45
CA VAL A 199 -5.56 7.46 1.87
C VAL A 199 -4.17 6.85 1.96
N ARG A 200 -3.13 7.58 1.54
CA ARG A 200 -1.73 7.14 1.65
C ARG A 200 -1.35 6.79 3.09
N ALA A 201 -1.63 7.68 4.05
CA ALA A 201 -1.38 7.42 5.46
C ALA A 201 -2.12 6.18 5.96
N THR A 202 -3.37 5.99 5.52
CA THR A 202 -4.20 4.84 5.89
C THR A 202 -3.61 3.54 5.37
N CYS A 203 -3.18 3.51 4.11
CA CYS A 203 -2.57 2.32 3.52
C CYS A 203 -1.22 1.98 4.15
N ILE A 204 -0.40 2.97 4.52
CA ILE A 204 0.87 2.75 5.24
C ILE A 204 0.59 2.08 6.59
N ASN A 205 -0.35 2.62 7.36
CA ASN A 205 -0.69 2.06 8.67
C ASN A 205 -1.34 0.68 8.56
N ALA A 206 -2.17 0.45 7.54
CA ALA A 206 -2.69 -0.88 7.20
C ALA A 206 -1.55 -1.87 6.96
N SER A 207 -0.55 -1.45 6.18
CA SER A 207 0.62 -2.28 5.85
C SER A 207 1.43 -2.64 7.08
N ARG A 208 1.64 -1.69 7.98
CA ARG A 208 2.28 -1.91 9.28
C ARG A 208 1.48 -2.91 10.13
N ALA A 209 0.17 -2.74 10.18
CA ALA A 209 -0.71 -3.62 10.97
C ALA A 209 -0.75 -5.06 10.41
N VAL A 210 -0.57 -5.24 9.10
CA VAL A 210 -0.41 -6.58 8.49
C VAL A 210 0.98 -7.14 8.78
N LYS A 211 2.03 -6.35 8.56
CA LYS A 211 3.43 -6.78 8.74
C LYS A 211 3.76 -7.11 10.20
N SER A 212 3.16 -6.42 11.17
CA SER A 212 3.36 -6.69 12.61
C SER A 212 2.97 -8.10 13.03
N ARG A 213 2.19 -8.81 12.19
CA ARG A 213 1.80 -10.20 12.42
C ARG A 213 2.82 -11.22 11.90
N LEU A 214 3.79 -10.79 11.09
CA LEU A 214 4.84 -11.68 10.63
C LEU A 214 5.77 -12.01 11.80
N THR A 215 6.03 -13.30 12.01
CA THR A 215 6.93 -13.77 13.05
C THR A 215 8.30 -13.11 12.87
N LEU A 216 8.86 -12.55 13.94
CA LEU A 216 10.13 -11.82 13.94
C LEU A 216 10.14 -10.47 13.20
N TYR A 217 8.99 -9.95 12.76
CA TYR A 217 8.93 -8.59 12.24
C TYR A 217 9.29 -7.58 13.33
N GLN A 218 10.29 -6.77 13.06
CA GLN A 218 10.67 -5.62 13.88
C GLN A 218 10.44 -4.36 13.06
N SER A 219 9.72 -3.40 13.63
CA SER A 219 9.64 -2.07 13.03
C SER A 219 11.05 -1.50 12.91
N LEU A 220 11.44 -1.05 11.72
CA LEU A 220 12.73 -0.38 11.49
C LEU A 220 12.88 0.88 12.36
N TYR A 221 11.76 1.55 12.63
CA TYR A 221 11.69 2.76 13.44
C TYR A 221 10.69 2.53 14.57
N PRO A 222 11.09 1.95 15.71
CA PRO A 222 10.19 1.71 16.85
C PRO A 222 9.80 2.99 17.61
N PHE A 223 10.16 4.18 17.12
CA PHE A 223 9.90 5.45 17.79
C PHE A 223 8.69 6.18 17.19
N PHE A 224 7.91 6.79 18.10
CA PHE A 224 6.67 7.56 17.92
C PHE A 224 5.36 6.76 17.84
N LEU A 225 5.07 5.97 18.89
CA LEU A 225 3.80 6.02 19.65
C LEU A 225 3.77 4.84 20.65
N LYS A 226 4.57 4.93 21.71
CA LYS A 226 4.07 4.40 22.99
C LYS A 226 3.13 5.46 23.51
N ALA A 227 1.86 5.41 23.09
CA ALA A 227 0.81 5.96 23.94
C ALA A 227 0.87 5.13 25.22
N SER A 228 1.42 5.71 26.29
CA SER A 228 1.21 5.16 27.62
C SER A 228 -0.29 5.15 27.82
N VAL A 229 -0.92 3.98 27.70
CA VAL A 229 -2.22 3.76 28.31
C VAL A 229 -1.93 3.78 29.81
N GLY A 230 -1.98 4.98 30.39
CA GLY A 230 -2.05 5.14 31.81
C GLY A 230 -3.37 4.51 32.23
N THR A 231 -3.30 3.35 32.86
CA THR A 231 -4.39 2.86 33.70
C THR A 231 -4.59 3.90 34.80
N MET A 232 -5.60 4.75 34.64
CA MET A 232 -6.20 5.44 35.77
C MET A 232 -7.06 4.42 36.51
N THR A 233 -6.50 3.89 37.58
CA THR A 233 -7.23 3.31 38.72
C THR A 233 -6.98 4.20 39.91
#